data_AF-A0A7D7FZH5-F1
#
_entry.id   AF-A0A7D7FZH5-F1
#
_cell.length_a   1.000
_cell.length_b   1.000
_cell.length_c   1.000
_cell.angle_alpha   90.00
_cell.angle_beta   90.00
_cell.angle_gamma   90.00
#
_symmetry.space_group_name_H-M   'P 1'
#
loop_
_entity.id
_entity.type
_entity.pdbx_description
1 polymer ?
#
loop_
_entity_poly.entity_id
_entity_poly.type
_entity_poly.pdbx_seq_one_letter_code
_entity_poly.pdbx_strand_id
1 'polypeptide(L)'
;MKQYYIAYGSNMHHQWMKDLLKDAVYMGTSFLEQYCLAFRGKDVGYLTLEESKEDKVPVVIWEINTHEHERLLDEYEDYPILYDKVYVSIMFQERLIKGMMYVMKDYPYIKPEQDYYNMVKEAYIAHQFDITYLEKALIKEKNEKK
;
A
#
# COMPACT_ATOMS: atom_id res chain seq x y z
N MET A 1 10.14 -11.99 -16.21
CA MET A 1 8.89 -12.69 -15.84
C MET A 1 7.92 -11.63 -15.36
N LYS A 2 6.61 -11.79 -15.59
CA LYS A 2 5.60 -10.87 -15.07
C LYS A 2 5.43 -11.11 -13.57
N GLN A 3 5.40 -10.04 -12.78
CA GLN A 3 5.15 -10.06 -11.35
C GLN A 3 3.95 -9.15 -11.02
N TYR A 4 3.25 -9.45 -9.94
CA TYR A 4 2.17 -8.60 -9.45
C TYR A 4 2.67 -7.76 -8.28
N TYR A 5 2.41 -6.47 -8.32
CA TYR A 5 2.63 -5.55 -7.20
C TYR A 5 1.28 -5.15 -6.61
N ILE A 6 1.15 -5.29 -5.30
CA ILE A 6 -0.08 -5.02 -4.55
C ILE A 6 0.13 -3.72 -3.79
N ALA A 7 -0.56 -2.67 -4.22
CA ALA A 7 -0.50 -1.33 -3.62
C ALA A 7 -1.73 -1.09 -2.74
N TYR A 8 -1.50 -0.57 -1.53
CA TYR A 8 -2.57 -0.18 -0.58
C TYR A 8 -2.45 1.29 -0.11
N GLY A 9 -1.43 2.01 -0.61
CA GLY A 9 -1.13 3.40 -0.27
C GLY A 9 -0.90 4.31 -1.48
N SER A 10 0.15 5.13 -1.46
CA SER A 10 0.43 6.15 -2.50
C SER A 10 0.51 5.58 -3.91
N ASN A 11 1.08 4.38 -4.07
CA ASN A 11 1.22 3.71 -5.36
C ASN A 11 -0.12 3.19 -5.96
N MET A 12 -1.26 3.48 -5.33
CA MET A 12 -2.58 3.33 -5.98
C MET A 12 -2.90 4.49 -6.93
N HIS A 13 -2.20 5.62 -6.80
CA HIS A 13 -2.40 6.79 -7.63
C HIS A 13 -1.82 6.58 -9.03
N HIS A 14 -2.66 6.56 -10.07
CA HIS A 14 -2.25 6.20 -11.43
C HIS A 14 -1.17 7.10 -12.03
N GLN A 15 -1.28 8.43 -11.87
CA GLN A 15 -0.30 9.36 -12.45
C GLN A 15 1.08 9.13 -11.82
N TRP A 16 1.14 9.13 -10.49
CA TRP A 16 2.33 8.74 -9.72
C TRP A 16 2.92 7.41 -10.19
N MET A 17 2.07 6.37 -10.31
CA MET A 17 2.53 5.03 -10.71
C MET A 17 3.10 5.02 -12.14
N LYS A 18 2.52 5.78 -13.06
CA LYS A 18 3.00 5.91 -14.45
C LYS A 18 4.32 6.67 -14.54
N ASP A 19 4.51 7.67 -13.68
CA ASP A 19 5.75 8.45 -13.62
C ASP A 19 6.87 7.63 -12.97
N LEU A 20 6.55 6.82 -11.94
CA LEU A 20 7.48 5.91 -11.29
C LEU A 20 7.83 4.72 -12.21
N LEU A 21 6.82 4.02 -12.73
CA LEU A 21 6.95 2.80 -13.54
C LEU A 21 6.23 2.96 -14.88
N LYS A 22 6.96 3.46 -15.89
CA LYS A 22 6.42 3.81 -17.20
C LYS A 22 5.60 2.70 -17.90
N ASP A 23 6.00 1.44 -17.73
CA ASP A 23 5.39 0.29 -18.41
C ASP A 23 4.60 -0.62 -17.43
N ALA A 24 4.31 -0.15 -16.22
CA ALA A 24 3.43 -0.88 -15.30
C ALA A 24 1.98 -0.88 -15.82
N VAL A 25 1.32 -2.04 -15.75
CA VAL A 25 -0.05 -2.20 -16.24
C VAL A 25 -1.00 -2.30 -15.06
N TYR A 26 -1.99 -1.41 -15.01
CA TYR A 26 -3.09 -1.52 -14.05
C TYR A 26 -3.93 -2.77 -14.36
N MET A 27 -4.04 -3.68 -13.40
CA MET A 27 -4.81 -4.92 -13.56
C MET A 27 -6.22 -4.79 -13.01
N GLY A 28 -6.39 -4.09 -11.88
CA GLY A 28 -7.68 -3.94 -11.21
C GLY A 28 -7.52 -3.76 -9.71
N THR A 29 -8.65 -3.89 -9.00
CA THR A 29 -8.72 -3.79 -7.53
C THR A 29 -9.08 -5.15 -6.91
N SER A 30 -8.73 -5.33 -5.64
CA SER A 30 -9.17 -6.46 -4.81
C SER A 30 -9.19 -6.07 -3.33
N PHE A 31 -9.43 -7.05 -2.45
CA PHE A 31 -9.31 -6.92 -1.02
C PHE A 31 -8.26 -7.88 -0.48
N LEU A 32 -7.36 -7.35 0.34
CA LEU A 32 -6.41 -8.14 1.11
C LEU A 32 -7.03 -8.45 2.47
N GLU A 33 -7.39 -9.73 2.67
CA GLU A 33 -8.00 -10.22 3.90
C GLU A 33 -6.98 -10.36 5.04
N GLN A 34 -7.45 -10.25 6.27
CA GLN A 34 -6.67 -10.41 7.50
C GLN A 34 -5.66 -9.29 7.79
N TYR A 35 -5.91 -8.09 7.25
CA TYR A 35 -5.06 -6.92 7.46
C TYR A 35 -5.89 -5.66 7.72
N CYS A 36 -5.30 -4.73 8.46
CA CYS A 36 -5.80 -3.38 8.63
C CYS A 36 -4.69 -2.35 8.29
N LEU A 37 -5.10 -1.12 7.99
CA LEU A 37 -4.18 -0.02 7.73
C LEU A 37 -3.73 0.66 9.03
N ALA A 38 -2.48 1.11 9.04
CA ALA A 38 -1.93 1.95 10.08
C ALA A 38 -1.04 3.04 9.46
N PHE A 39 -0.87 4.16 10.18
CA PHE A 39 0.16 5.14 9.86
C PHE A 39 1.33 5.00 10.83
N ARG A 40 2.51 4.69 10.28
CA ARG A 40 3.76 4.52 11.04
C ARG A 40 4.90 5.25 10.34
N GLY A 41 6.00 5.53 11.04
CA GLY A 41 7.17 6.14 10.43
C GLY A 41 8.21 6.62 11.42
N LYS A 42 9.19 7.42 10.95
CA LYS A 42 10.23 8.04 11.80
C LYS A 42 9.89 9.49 12.16
N ASP A 43 9.81 10.34 11.15
CA ASP A 43 9.53 11.77 11.30
C ASP A 43 8.10 12.13 10.87
N VAL A 44 7.62 11.43 9.84
CA VAL A 44 6.27 11.56 9.27
C VAL A 44 5.64 10.18 9.08
N GLY A 45 4.31 10.13 9.10
CA GLY A 45 3.56 8.88 8.96
C GLY A 45 3.32 8.48 7.51
N TYR A 46 3.55 7.21 7.20
CA TYR A 46 3.18 6.58 5.94
C TYR A 46 2.30 5.35 6.20
N LEU A 47 1.53 4.94 5.19
CA LEU A 47 0.67 3.77 5.31
C LEU A 47 1.48 2.48 5.43
N THR A 48 1.04 1.61 6.32
CA THR A 48 1.50 0.23 6.41
C THR A 48 0.32 -0.71 6.70
N LEU A 49 0.59 -2.01 6.65
CA LEU A 49 -0.34 -3.07 6.99
C LEU A 49 0.01 -3.67 8.34
N GLU A 50 -1.01 -3.98 9.12
CA GLU A 50 -0.91 -4.78 10.34
C GLU A 50 -1.89 -5.94 10.28
N GLU A 51 -1.50 -7.08 10.84
CA GLU A 51 -2.37 -8.25 10.90
C GLU A 51 -3.62 -7.95 11.72
N SER A 52 -4.79 -8.28 11.16
CA SER A 52 -6.08 -8.16 11.85
C SER A 52 -7.02 -9.24 11.34
N LYS A 53 -7.45 -10.16 12.20
CA LYS A 53 -8.23 -11.34 11.80
C LYS A 53 -9.59 -11.03 11.18
N GLU A 54 -10.15 -9.85 11.47
CA GLU A 54 -11.52 -9.47 11.09
C GLU A 54 -11.57 -8.39 10.01
N ASP A 55 -10.43 -7.74 9.73
CA ASP A 55 -10.36 -6.66 8.76
C ASP A 55 -9.83 -7.14 7.39
N LYS A 56 -10.12 -6.31 6.40
CA LYS A 56 -9.55 -6.36 5.07
C LYS A 56 -9.19 -4.97 4.62
N VAL A 57 -8.24 -4.83 3.69
CA VAL A 57 -7.94 -3.53 3.09
C VAL A 57 -8.12 -3.58 1.58
N PRO A 58 -8.68 -2.52 0.97
CA PRO A 58 -8.78 -2.42 -0.48
C PRO A 58 -7.38 -2.20 -1.07
N VAL A 59 -7.09 -2.89 -2.17
CA VAL A 59 -5.78 -2.84 -2.82
C VAL A 59 -5.92 -2.67 -4.32
N VAL A 60 -4.92 -2.06 -4.94
CA VAL A 60 -4.73 -2.01 -6.38
C VAL A 60 -3.66 -3.02 -6.78
N ILE A 61 -3.91 -3.76 -7.85
CA ILE A 61 -2.99 -4.72 -8.42
C ILE A 61 -2.40 -4.16 -9.71
N TRP A 62 -1.07 -4.10 -9.75
CA TRP A 62 -0.28 -3.73 -10.91
C TRP A 62 0.48 -4.94 -11.44
N GLU A 63 0.56 -5.10 -12.75
CA GLU A 63 1.53 -5.98 -13.38
C GLU A 63 2.82 -5.19 -13.64
N ILE A 64 3.93 -5.68 -13.11
CA ILE A 64 5.27 -5.16 -13.32
C ILE A 64 6.12 -6.20 -14.06
N ASN A 65 7.02 -5.77 -14.94
CA ASN A 65 7.62 -6.67 -15.95
C ASN A 65 9.16 -6.65 -15.99
N THR A 66 9.85 -5.95 -15.09
CA THR A 66 11.32 -5.82 -15.11
C THR A 66 11.93 -5.82 -13.71
N HIS A 67 13.21 -6.22 -13.61
CA HIS A 67 14.02 -6.01 -12.40
C HIS A 67 14.15 -4.51 -12.07
N GLU A 68 14.13 -3.64 -13.09
CA GLU A 68 14.15 -2.19 -12.92
C GLU A 68 12.91 -1.68 -12.18
N HIS A 69 11.72 -2.21 -12.47
CA HIS A 69 10.51 -1.85 -11.73
C HIS A 69 10.61 -2.19 -10.25
N GLU A 70 11.12 -3.39 -9.95
CA GLU A 70 11.34 -3.81 -8.56
C GLU A 70 12.39 -2.94 -7.88
N ARG A 71 13.48 -2.59 -8.58
CA ARG A 71 14.52 -1.69 -8.08
C ARG A 71 13.99 -0.29 -7.77
N LEU A 72 13.20 0.30 -8.67
CA LEU A 72 12.61 1.63 -8.48
C LEU A 72 11.63 1.64 -7.31
N LEU A 73 10.87 0.56 -7.13
CA LEU A 73 10.01 0.38 -5.95
C LEU A 73 10.84 0.21 -4.68
N ASP A 74 11.93 -0.57 -4.71
CA ASP A 74 12.84 -0.73 -3.56
C ASP A 74 13.47 0.61 -3.15
N GLU A 75 13.88 1.43 -4.11
CA GLU A 75 14.40 2.78 -3.87
C GLU A 75 13.31 3.71 -3.30
N TYR A 76 12.07 3.64 -3.80
CA TYR A 76 10.97 4.47 -3.33
C TYR A 76 10.49 4.12 -1.92
N GLU A 77 10.48 2.82 -1.57
CA GLU A 77 9.97 2.30 -0.29
C GLU A 77 11.08 2.27 0.79
N ASP A 78 12.24 2.87 0.51
CA ASP A 78 13.43 2.83 1.36
C ASP A 78 13.76 1.39 1.81
N TYR A 79 13.64 0.41 0.92
CA TYR A 79 13.90 -0.99 1.22
C TYR A 79 15.42 -1.25 1.33
N PRO A 80 15.89 -2.05 2.31
CA PRO A 80 15.17 -2.72 3.39
C PRO A 80 15.22 -1.92 4.72
N ILE A 81 15.29 -0.59 4.70
CA ILE A 81 15.45 0.25 5.90
C ILE A 81 14.09 0.57 6.53
N LEU A 82 13.14 1.07 5.74
CA LEU A 82 11.83 1.50 6.23
C LEU A 82 10.79 0.38 6.08
N TYR A 83 10.71 -0.21 4.88
CA TYR A 83 9.80 -1.31 4.57
C TYR A 83 10.55 -2.62 4.32
N ASP A 84 9.90 -3.73 4.65
CA ASP A 84 10.26 -5.07 4.19
C ASP A 84 9.39 -5.48 2.99
N LYS A 85 9.98 -6.27 2.10
CA LYS A 85 9.30 -6.86 0.94
C LYS A 85 8.66 -8.18 1.33
N VAL A 86 7.36 -8.29 1.14
CA VAL A 86 6.56 -9.47 1.48
C VAL A 86 5.84 -9.97 0.24
N TYR A 87 5.72 -11.29 0.10
CA TYR A 87 4.93 -11.91 -0.95
C TYR A 87 3.68 -12.55 -0.37
N VAL A 88 2.51 -12.12 -0.84
CA VAL A 88 1.21 -12.63 -0.40
C VAL A 88 0.45 -13.24 -1.55
N SER A 89 -0.47 -14.14 -1.22
CA SER A 89 -1.43 -14.68 -2.18
C SER A 89 -2.76 -13.98 -1.98
N ILE A 90 -3.32 -13.41 -3.04
CA ILE A 90 -4.59 -12.67 -3.01
C ILE A 90 -5.54 -13.22 -4.06
N MET A 91 -6.83 -13.25 -3.74
CA MET A 91 -7.87 -13.62 -4.70
C MET A 91 -8.12 -12.44 -5.64
N PHE A 92 -7.93 -12.64 -6.94
CA PHE A 92 -8.16 -11.63 -7.96
C PHE A 92 -8.81 -12.27 -9.18
N GLN A 93 -9.99 -11.78 -9.56
CA GLN A 93 -10.77 -12.33 -10.69
C GLN A 93 -10.93 -13.87 -10.62
N GLU A 94 -11.34 -14.37 -9.44
CA GLU A 94 -11.54 -15.80 -9.16
C GLU A 94 -10.27 -16.66 -9.24
N ARG A 95 -9.08 -16.03 -9.26
CA ARG A 95 -7.79 -16.72 -9.29
C ARG A 95 -6.93 -16.29 -8.11
N LEU A 96 -6.25 -17.24 -7.51
CA LEU A 96 -5.23 -16.95 -6.53
C LEU A 96 -3.96 -16.51 -7.26
N ILE A 97 -3.56 -15.25 -7.09
CA ILE A 97 -2.31 -14.72 -7.62
C ILE A 97 -1.32 -14.47 -6.49
N LYS A 98 -0.02 -14.65 -6.76
CA LYS A 98 1.05 -14.27 -5.84
C LYS A 98 1.56 -12.89 -6.25
N GLY A 99 1.51 -11.94 -5.32
CA GLY A 99 2.01 -10.58 -5.53
C GLY A 99 2.98 -10.16 -4.45
N MET A 100 3.85 -9.22 -4.78
CA MET A 100 4.74 -8.55 -3.84
C MET A 100 4.07 -7.29 -3.29
N MET A 101 4.35 -6.98 -2.04
CA MET A 101 3.96 -5.74 -1.37
C MET A 101 5.06 -5.31 -0.40
N TYR A 102 5.03 -4.06 0.01
CA TYR A 102 5.92 -3.55 1.06
C TYR A 102 5.15 -3.45 2.36
N VAL A 103 5.73 -3.86 3.48
CA VAL A 103 5.14 -3.69 4.82
C VAL A 103 6.17 -3.00 5.69
N MET A 104 5.79 -1.91 6.35
CA MET A 104 6.71 -1.14 7.17
C MET A 104 7.22 -2.00 8.33
N LYS A 105 8.50 -1.87 8.65
CA LYS A 105 9.06 -2.48 9.86
C LYS A 105 8.43 -1.90 11.12
N ASP A 106 8.82 -2.42 12.27
CA ASP A 106 8.34 -1.94 13.56
C ASP A 106 8.80 -0.51 13.86
N TYR A 107 8.04 0.45 13.33
CA TYR A 107 8.15 1.87 13.56
C TYR A 107 6.97 2.37 14.39
N PRO A 108 7.12 3.48 15.14
CA PRO A 108 6.05 4.03 15.95
C PRO A 108 4.91 4.56 15.09
N TYR A 109 3.72 4.68 15.70
CA TYR A 109 2.58 5.34 15.09
C TYR A 109 2.85 6.84 14.95
N ILE A 110 2.72 7.35 13.73
CA ILE A 110 2.96 8.75 13.41
C ILE A 110 1.89 9.23 12.45
N LYS A 111 1.44 10.47 12.64
CA LYS A 111 0.46 11.11 11.77
C LYS A 111 1.09 11.40 10.40
N PRO A 112 0.40 11.12 9.29
CA PRO A 112 0.87 11.51 7.96
C PRO A 112 0.87 13.03 7.78
N GLU A 113 1.71 13.50 6.86
CA GLU A 113 1.57 14.84 6.32
C GLU A 113 0.26 14.98 5.55
N GLN A 114 -0.30 16.19 5.52
CA GLN A 114 -1.60 16.45 4.91
C GLN A 114 -1.58 16.18 3.40
N ASP A 115 -0.50 16.54 2.71
CA ASP A 115 -0.36 16.37 1.27
C ASP A 115 -0.27 14.88 0.90
N TYR A 116 0.51 14.10 1.66
CA TYR A 116 0.56 12.64 1.50
C TYR A 116 -0.82 12.01 1.72
N TYR A 117 -1.51 12.37 2.81
CA TYR A 117 -2.84 11.84 3.11
C TYR A 117 -3.84 12.18 1.98
N ASN A 118 -3.82 13.42 1.47
CA ASN A 118 -4.70 13.86 0.40
C ASN A 118 -4.44 13.08 -0.90
N MET A 119 -3.18 12.88 -1.28
CA MET A 119 -2.82 12.08 -2.46
C MET A 119 -3.35 10.65 -2.37
N VAL A 120 -3.18 10.01 -1.21
CA VAL A 120 -3.74 8.66 -0.99
C VAL A 120 -5.26 8.69 -1.03
N LYS A 121 -5.90 9.66 -0.38
CA LYS A 121 -7.36 9.82 -0.38
C LYS A 121 -7.92 10.01 -1.79
N GLU A 122 -7.25 10.80 -2.62
CA GLU A 122 -7.60 10.98 -4.04
C GLU A 122 -7.54 9.65 -4.80
N ALA A 123 -6.52 8.82 -4.56
CA ALA A 123 -6.46 7.49 -5.13
C ALA A 123 -7.61 6.59 -4.66
N TYR A 124 -7.96 6.60 -3.36
CA TYR A 124 -9.12 5.85 -2.84
C TYR A 124 -10.41 6.27 -3.54
N ILE A 125 -10.65 7.58 -3.69
CA ILE A 125 -11.84 8.11 -4.36
C ILE A 125 -11.86 7.70 -5.84
N ALA A 126 -10.72 7.79 -6.54
CA ALA A 126 -10.61 7.40 -7.95
C ALA A 126 -10.91 5.91 -8.17
N HIS A 127 -10.57 5.06 -7.21
CA HIS A 127 -10.86 3.62 -7.21
C HIS A 127 -12.21 3.26 -6.57
N GLN A 128 -13.00 4.25 -6.14
CA GLN A 128 -14.29 4.08 -5.45
C GLN A 128 -14.17 3.26 -4.15
N PHE A 129 -13.01 3.32 -3.50
CA PHE A 129 -12.80 2.73 -2.19
C PHE A 129 -13.40 3.60 -1.09
N ASP A 130 -13.88 2.96 -0.04
CA ASP A 130 -14.37 3.66 1.14
C ASP A 130 -13.22 4.35 1.87
N ILE A 131 -13.30 5.67 2.06
CA ILE A 131 -12.26 6.42 2.76
C ILE A 131 -12.21 6.10 4.26
N THR A 132 -13.23 5.42 4.82
CA THR A 132 -13.24 5.05 6.24
C THR A 132 -12.06 4.13 6.62
N TYR A 133 -11.47 3.39 5.68
CA TYR A 133 -10.24 2.62 5.93
C TYR A 133 -9.07 3.54 6.35
N LEU A 134 -8.94 4.71 5.70
CA LEU A 134 -7.93 5.72 6.04
C LEU A 134 -8.26 6.42 7.37
N GLU A 135 -9.53 6.72 7.62
CA GLU A 135 -9.98 7.36 8.85
C GLU A 135 -9.76 6.45 10.08
N LYS A 136 -10.04 5.14 9.95
CA LYS A 136 -9.73 4.14 10.98
C LYS A 136 -8.23 4.10 11.29
N ALA A 137 -7.38 4.12 10.26
CA ALA A 137 -5.93 4.16 10.45
C ALA A 137 -5.46 5.42 11.20
N LEU A 138 -6.07 6.58 10.95
CA LEU A 138 -5.81 7.82 11.70
C LEU A 138 -6.29 7.74 13.16
N ILE A 139 -7.40 7.06 13.44
CA ILE A 139 -7.91 6.92 14.82
C ILE A 139 -6.98 6.00 15.64
N LYS A 140 -6.50 4.92 15.03
CA LYS A 140 -5.57 3.98 15.68
C LYS A 140 -4.30 4.68 16.15
N GLU A 141 -3.73 5.53 15.31
CA GLU A 141 -2.58 6.39 15.65
C GLU A 141 -2.84 7.26 16.88
N LYS A 142 -4.04 7.84 17.02
CA LYS A 142 -4.39 8.70 18.16
C LYS A 142 -4.54 7.93 19.48
N ASN A 143 -4.96 6.67 19.43
CA ASN A 143 -5.20 5.86 20.62
C ASN A 143 -3.89 5.29 21.19
N GLU A 144 -2.92 4.99 20.33
CA GLU A 144 -1.60 4.46 20.72
C GLU A 144 -0.65 5.54 21.27
N LYS A 145 -0.97 6.82 21.06
CA LYS A 145 -0.25 7.96 21.64
C LYS A 145 -0.74 8.41 23.02
N LYS A 146 -1.77 7.77 23.59
CA LYS A 146 -2.29 8.04 24.93
C LYS A 146 -1.71 7.08 25.95
#